data_AF-A0A1J4N8R0-F1
#
_entry.id   AF-A0A1J4N8R0-F1
#
_cell.length_a   1.000
_cell.length_b   1.000
_cell.length_c   1.000
_cell.angle_alpha   90.00
_cell.angle_beta   90.00
_cell.angle_gamma   90.00
#
_symmetry.space_group_name_H-M   'P 1'
#
loop_
_entity.id
_entity.type
_entity.pdbx_description
1 polymer ?
#
loop_
_entity_poly.entity_id
_entity_poly.type
_entity_poly.pdbx_seq_one_letter_code
_entity_poly.pdbx_strand_id
1 'polypeptide(L)'
;MTAVVVFGWFVLTLVFVDELLAMAAFGVWGWEHDPRWLLVWLLPLAAMFVWWSFASPKAPRGGPVVRPVAKVIVFGLASLALLDAGHPGWALALLVFSVVINALAQVPAISRLPTDGPRGDSVRTR
;
A
#
# COMPACT_ATOMS: atom_id res chain seq x y z
N MET A 1 -19.35 8.32 15.11
CA MET A 1 -19.01 7.64 13.84
C MET A 1 -19.85 6.38 13.70
N THR A 2 -20.38 6.09 12.52
CA THR A 2 -21.09 4.82 12.29
C THR A 2 -20.10 3.65 12.29
N ALA A 3 -20.54 2.44 12.60
CA ALA A 3 -19.69 1.24 12.62
C ALA A 3 -18.95 1.02 11.29
N VAL A 4 -19.59 1.34 10.16
CA VAL A 4 -19.01 1.27 8.82
C VAL A 4 -17.82 2.21 8.65
N VAL A 5 -17.90 3.43 9.21
CA VAL A 5 -16.81 4.42 9.12
C VAL A 5 -15.61 3.97 9.96
N VAL A 6 -15.83 3.46 11.17
CA VAL A 6 -14.75 2.91 12.01
C VAL A 6 -14.05 1.75 11.31
N PHE A 7 -14.82 0.83 10.73
CA PHE A 7 -14.28 -0.30 9.97
C PHE A 7 -13.48 0.16 8.75
N GLY A 8 -13.98 1.13 7.98
CA GLY A 8 -13.25 1.63 6.82
C GLY A 8 -11.93 2.30 7.16
N TRP A 9 -11.87 3.08 8.25
CA TRP A 9 -10.59 3.63 8.74
C TRP A 9 -9.63 2.54 9.20
N PHE A 10 -10.12 1.49 9.86
CA PHE A 10 -9.29 0.34 10.22
C PHE A 10 -8.70 -0.34 8.99
N VAL A 11 -9.49 -0.58 7.95
CA VAL A 11 -9.00 -1.15 6.68
C VAL A 11 -7.96 -0.24 6.03
N LEU A 12 -8.16 1.09 6.01
CA LEU A 12 -7.17 2.03 5.46
C LEU A 12 -5.86 2.03 6.25
N THR A 13 -5.92 1.92 7.58
CA THR A 13 -4.73 1.73 8.42
C THR A 13 -4.01 0.44 8.06
N LEU A 14 -4.74 -0.65 7.80
CA LEU A 14 -4.13 -1.91 7.36
C LEU A 14 -3.50 -1.81 5.97
N VAL A 15 -4.09 -1.05 5.03
CA VAL A 15 -3.45 -0.75 3.74
C VAL A 15 -2.13 -0.02 3.96
N PHE A 16 -2.08 0.94 4.88
CA PHE A 16 -0.84 1.64 5.20
C PHE A 16 0.20 0.71 5.84
N VAL A 17 -0.22 -0.19 6.74
CA VAL A 17 0.68 -1.22 7.29
C VAL A 17 1.22 -2.13 6.17
N ASP A 18 0.38 -2.51 5.22
CA ASP A 18 0.78 -3.28 4.03
C ASP A 18 1.88 -2.56 3.23
N GLU A 19 1.72 -1.24 3.01
CA GLU A 19 2.75 -0.41 2.37
C GLU A 19 4.08 -0.45 3.13
N LEU A 20 4.06 -0.33 4.47
CA LEU A 20 5.27 -0.41 5.29
C LEU A 20 5.93 -1.79 5.25
N LEU A 21 5.14 -2.87 5.23
CA LEU A 21 5.64 -4.23 5.11
C LEU A 21 6.33 -4.47 3.76
N ALA A 22 5.80 -3.91 2.68
CA ALA A 22 6.45 -3.97 1.37
C ALA A 22 7.81 -3.24 1.37
N MET A 23 7.90 -2.07 2.03
CA MET A 23 9.19 -1.37 2.18
C MET A 23 10.18 -2.17 3.03
N ALA A 24 9.71 -2.80 4.10
CA ALA A 24 10.53 -3.69 4.92
C ALA A 24 11.04 -4.90 4.13
N ALA A 25 10.19 -5.52 3.29
CA ALA A 25 10.58 -6.63 2.42
C ALA A 25 11.72 -6.25 1.46
N PHE A 26 11.64 -5.08 0.81
CA PHE A 26 12.74 -4.57 -0.03
C PHE A 26 14.00 -4.27 0.79
N GLY A 27 13.87 -3.77 2.02
CA GLY A 27 14.98 -3.55 2.93
C GLY A 27 15.68 -4.86 3.32
N VAL A 28 14.91 -5.91 3.64
CA VAL A 28 15.43 -7.26 3.95
C VAL A 28 16.21 -7.80 2.75
N TRP A 29 15.61 -7.80 1.56
CA TRP A 29 16.30 -8.28 0.35
C TRP A 29 17.54 -7.46 0.00
N GLY A 30 17.47 -6.13 0.14
CA GLY A 30 18.61 -5.24 -0.06
C GLY A 30 19.76 -5.47 0.92
N TRP A 31 19.49 -5.98 2.13
CA TRP A 31 20.53 -6.31 3.12
C TRP A 31 21.34 -7.57 2.73
N GLU A 32 20.77 -8.44 1.91
CA GLU A 32 21.43 -9.67 1.45
C GLU A 32 22.31 -9.45 0.22
N HIS A 33 22.12 -8.32 -0.48
CA HIS A 33 22.79 -8.01 -1.73
C HIS A 33 23.82 -6.89 -1.56
N ASP A 34 24.96 -7.02 -2.24
CA ASP A 34 25.98 -5.96 -2.24
C ASP A 34 25.74 -4.94 -3.37
N PRO A 35 25.91 -3.62 -3.10
CA PRO A 35 26.31 -3.03 -1.82
C PRO A 35 25.12 -2.80 -0.87
N ARG A 36 25.13 -3.50 0.27
CA ARG A 36 24.01 -3.58 1.23
C ARG A 36 23.51 -2.22 1.69
N TRP A 37 24.43 -1.38 2.14
CA TRP A 37 24.12 -0.05 2.68
C TRP A 37 23.36 0.81 1.67
N LEU A 38 23.57 0.61 0.37
CA LEU A 38 22.87 1.37 -0.66
C LEU A 38 21.51 0.76 -0.95
N LEU A 39 21.43 -0.56 -1.18
CA LEU A 39 20.21 -1.24 -1.60
C LEU A 39 19.09 -1.20 -0.56
N VAL A 40 19.46 -1.29 0.73
CA VAL A 40 18.52 -1.18 1.85
C VAL A 40 17.75 0.14 1.84
N TRP A 41 18.36 1.21 1.35
CA TRP A 41 17.69 2.52 1.22
C TRP A 41 17.13 2.75 -0.17
N LEU A 42 17.88 2.39 -1.21
CA LEU A 42 17.52 2.68 -2.59
C LEU A 42 16.24 1.96 -3.00
N LEU A 43 16.07 0.68 -2.64
CA LEU A 43 14.91 -0.10 -3.07
C LEU A 43 13.61 0.37 -2.43
N PRO A 44 13.52 0.58 -1.09
CA PRO A 44 12.33 1.18 -0.50
C PRO A 44 12.04 2.58 -1.04
N LEU A 45 13.05 3.43 -1.23
CA LEU A 45 12.85 4.77 -1.78
C LEU A 45 12.34 4.73 -3.22
N ALA A 46 12.88 3.84 -4.05
CA ALA A 46 12.40 3.62 -5.42
C ALA A 46 10.96 3.11 -5.44
N ALA A 47 10.63 2.13 -4.60
CA ALA A 47 9.27 1.61 -4.47
C ALA A 47 8.30 2.70 -4.01
N MET A 48 8.69 3.53 -3.04
CA MET A 48 7.89 4.65 -2.56
C MET A 48 7.71 5.74 -3.63
N PHE A 49 8.72 5.99 -4.45
CA PHE A 49 8.61 6.91 -5.60
C PHE A 49 7.63 6.38 -6.66
N VAL A 50 7.68 5.08 -6.97
CA VAL A 50 6.71 4.41 -7.86
C VAL A 50 5.31 4.51 -7.26
N TRP A 51 5.17 4.24 -5.96
CA TRP A 51 3.90 4.30 -5.25
C TRP A 51 3.29 5.70 -5.31
N TRP A 52 4.06 6.72 -4.97
CA TRP A 52 3.66 8.13 -5.05
C TRP A 52 3.26 8.52 -6.47
N SER A 53 4.01 8.07 -7.48
CA SER A 53 3.78 8.41 -8.88
C SER A 53 2.52 7.79 -9.47
N PHE A 54 2.18 6.56 -9.07
CA PHE A 54 1.18 5.74 -9.77
C PHE A 54 0.06 5.18 -8.88
N ALA A 55 0.36 4.75 -7.65
CA ALA A 55 -0.58 4.00 -6.79
C ALA A 55 -1.37 4.88 -5.81
N SER A 56 -0.78 5.99 -5.35
CA SER A 56 -1.39 6.91 -4.37
C SER A 56 -2.75 7.47 -4.84
N PRO A 57 -3.70 7.76 -3.93
CA PRO A 57 -4.95 8.46 -4.25
C PRO A 57 -4.77 9.82 -4.92
N LYS A 58 -3.62 10.47 -4.69
CA LYS A 58 -3.23 11.75 -5.31
C LYS A 58 -2.10 11.57 -6.34
N ALA A 59 -1.86 10.33 -6.79
CA ALA A 59 -0.80 10.03 -7.74
C ALA A 59 -0.96 10.83 -9.05
N PRO A 60 0.08 11.55 -9.49
CA PRO A 60 0.02 12.37 -10.71
C PRO A 60 -0.30 11.57 -11.97
N ARG A 61 0.14 10.30 -12.03
CA ARG A 61 -0.06 9.39 -13.17
C ARG A 61 -0.99 8.23 -12.82
N GLY A 62 -1.79 8.38 -11.77
CA GLY A 62 -2.77 7.38 -11.36
C GLY A 62 -3.95 7.31 -12.32
N GLY A 63 -4.54 6.13 -12.44
CA GLY A 63 -5.76 5.89 -13.22
C GLY A 63 -6.45 4.60 -12.79
N PRO A 64 -7.66 4.30 -13.31
CA PRO A 64 -8.43 3.12 -12.91
C PRO A 64 -7.71 1.79 -13.19
N VAL A 65 -6.79 1.77 -14.17
CA VAL A 65 -5.97 0.60 -14.51
C VAL A 65 -4.54 0.72 -13.97
N VAL A 66 -3.93 1.90 -14.10
CA VAL A 66 -2.52 2.10 -13.71
C VAL A 66 -2.31 1.90 -12.20
N ARG A 67 -3.25 2.34 -11.37
CA ARG A 67 -3.18 2.18 -9.91
C ARG A 67 -3.15 0.70 -9.48
N PRO A 68 -4.13 -0.14 -9.85
CA PRO A 68 -4.10 -1.54 -9.45
C PRO A 68 -2.90 -2.29 -10.03
N VAL A 69 -2.47 -1.99 -11.27
CA VAL A 69 -1.26 -2.59 -11.86
C VAL A 69 -0.02 -2.23 -11.06
N ALA A 70 0.17 -0.95 -10.71
CA ALA A 70 1.30 -0.52 -9.90
C ALA A 70 1.33 -1.21 -8.53
N LYS A 71 0.17 -1.39 -7.89
CA LYS A 71 0.06 -2.14 -6.62
C LYS A 71 0.48 -3.60 -6.78
N VAL A 72 -0.04 -4.29 -7.79
CA VAL A 72 0.32 -5.69 -8.06
C VAL A 72 1.82 -5.83 -8.31
N ILE A 73 2.42 -4.89 -9.05
CA ILE A 73 3.88 -4.90 -9.29
C ILE A 73 4.64 -4.68 -7.98
N VAL A 74 4.31 -3.65 -7.20
CA VAL A 74 5.05 -3.34 -5.96
C VAL A 74 4.94 -4.48 -4.94
N PHE A 75 3.74 -4.97 -4.66
CA PHE A 75 3.56 -6.07 -3.70
C PHE A 75 4.04 -7.41 -4.23
N GLY A 76 3.86 -7.68 -5.52
CA GLY A 76 4.38 -8.87 -6.16
C GLY A 76 5.91 -8.92 -6.09
N LEU A 77 6.59 -7.81 -6.39
CA LEU A 77 8.05 -7.71 -6.25
C LEU A 77 8.49 -7.80 -4.79
N ALA A 78 7.76 -7.21 -3.84
CA ALA A 78 8.07 -7.32 -2.41
C ALA A 78 7.96 -8.77 -1.91
N SER A 79 6.93 -9.51 -2.33
CA SER A 79 6.79 -10.94 -2.02
C SER A 79 7.86 -11.78 -2.70
N LEU A 80 8.21 -11.49 -3.95
CA LEU A 80 9.31 -12.18 -4.65
C LEU A 80 10.65 -11.91 -3.98
N ALA A 81 10.89 -10.68 -3.51
CA ALA A 81 12.08 -10.31 -2.76
C ALA A 81 12.20 -11.11 -1.45
N LEU A 82 11.09 -11.31 -0.72
CA LEU A 82 11.09 -12.18 0.46
C LEU A 82 11.27 -13.66 0.14
N LEU A 83 10.75 -14.14 -1.00
CA LEU A 83 10.98 -15.52 -1.45
C LEU A 83 12.45 -15.76 -1.75
N ASP A 84 13.06 -14.85 -2.50
CA ASP A 84 14.46 -14.91 -2.88
C ASP A 84 15.38 -14.79 -1.65
N ALA A 85 15.01 -13.96 -0.68
CA ALA A 85 15.68 -13.85 0.62
C ALA A 85 15.45 -15.04 1.56
N GLY A 86 14.91 -16.16 1.08
CA GLY A 86 14.74 -17.37 1.88
C GLY A 86 13.63 -17.30 2.94
N HIS A 87 12.70 -16.36 2.85
CA HIS A 87 11.57 -16.18 3.76
C HIS A 87 10.20 -16.51 3.12
N PRO A 88 9.96 -17.75 2.63
CA PRO A 88 8.76 -18.09 1.87
C PRO A 88 7.46 -17.94 2.65
N GLY A 89 7.48 -18.22 3.96
CA GLY A 89 6.32 -18.01 4.83
C GLY A 89 5.91 -16.54 4.93
N TRP A 90 6.89 -15.62 5.03
CA TRP A 90 6.62 -14.18 5.09
C TRP A 90 6.18 -13.65 3.73
N ALA A 91 6.76 -14.15 2.64
CA ALA A 91 6.34 -13.79 1.30
C ALA A 91 4.87 -14.14 1.02
N LEU A 92 4.46 -15.36 1.39
CA LEU A 92 3.08 -15.80 1.24
C LEU A 92 2.14 -15.00 2.14
N ALA A 93 2.54 -14.76 3.40
CA ALA A 93 1.76 -13.95 4.33
C ALA A 93 1.55 -12.52 3.80
N LEU A 94 2.60 -11.87 3.31
CA LEU A 94 2.53 -10.54 2.71
C LEU A 94 1.63 -10.54 1.47
N LEU A 95 1.76 -11.53 0.58
CA LEU A 95 0.96 -11.61 -0.64
C LEU A 95 -0.53 -11.76 -0.31
N VAL A 96 -0.88 -12.69 0.57
CA VAL A 96 -2.26 -12.96 0.98
C VAL A 96 -2.84 -11.75 1.72
N PHE A 97 -2.08 -11.20 2.68
CA PHE A 97 -2.49 -10.01 3.43
C PHE A 97 -2.76 -8.84 2.48
N SER A 98 -1.84 -8.57 1.55
CA SER A 98 -1.98 -7.49 0.58
C SER A 98 -3.19 -7.65 -0.32
N VAL A 99 -3.41 -8.85 -0.87
CA VAL A 99 -4.58 -9.14 -1.72
C VAL A 99 -5.88 -8.91 -0.95
N VAL A 100 -6.00 -9.46 0.27
CA VAL A 100 -7.23 -9.36 1.08
C VAL A 100 -7.51 -7.90 1.46
N ILE A 101 -6.51 -7.20 2.01
CA ILE A 101 -6.71 -5.84 2.52
C ILE A 101 -6.95 -4.84 1.36
N ASN A 102 -6.22 -4.98 0.24
CA ASN A 102 -6.47 -4.11 -0.91
C ASN A 102 -7.81 -4.41 -1.60
N ALA A 103 -8.29 -5.66 -1.59
CA ALA A 103 -9.64 -6.00 -2.07
C ALA A 103 -10.72 -5.35 -1.17
N LEU A 104 -10.57 -5.42 0.15
CA LEU A 104 -11.47 -4.73 1.09
C LEU A 104 -11.46 -3.22 0.88
N ALA A 105 -10.30 -2.62 0.64
CA ALA A 105 -10.17 -1.18 0.39
C ALA A 105 -10.90 -0.71 -0.88
N GLN A 106 -11.15 -1.61 -1.85
CA GLN A 106 -11.91 -1.28 -3.07
C GLN A 106 -13.43 -1.29 -2.86
N VAL A 107 -13.93 -1.80 -1.73
CA VAL A 107 -15.37 -1.76 -1.43
C VAL A 107 -15.85 -0.30 -1.49
N PRO A 108 -16.94 0.03 -2.20
CA PRO A 108 -17.39 1.41 -2.41
C PRO A 108 -17.62 2.21 -1.12
N ALA A 109 -18.02 1.53 -0.04
CA ALA A 109 -18.22 2.15 1.27
C ALA A 109 -16.90 2.62 1.93
N ILE A 110 -15.77 2.00 1.59
CA ILE A 110 -14.45 2.27 2.18
C ILE A 110 -13.64 3.21 1.27
N SER A 111 -13.62 2.92 -0.04
CA SER A 111 -12.85 3.71 -1.02
C SER A 111 -13.26 5.18 -1.12
N ARG A 112 -14.50 5.52 -0.72
CA ARG A 112 -15.00 6.90 -0.73
C ARG A 112 -14.61 7.71 0.51
N LEU A 113 -14.28 7.06 1.63
CA LEU A 113 -13.98 7.72 2.91
C LEU A 113 -12.85 8.77 2.83
N PRO A 114 -11.73 8.53 2.12
CA PRO A 114 -10.66 9.53 2.01
C PRO A 114 -11.07 10.80 1.24
N THR A 115 -12.08 10.70 0.36
CA THR A 115 -12.58 11.80 -0.49
C THR A 115 -13.72 12.58 0.18
N ASP A 116 -14.54 11.92 0.99
CA ASP A 116 -15.67 12.50 1.71
C ASP A 116 -15.27 13.11 3.07
N GLY A 117 -14.05 13.65 3.19
CA GLY A 117 -13.52 14.25 4.42
C GLY A 117 -14.58 15.14 5.11
N PRO A 118 -14.60 15.20 6.46
CA PRO A 118 -15.74 15.66 7.24
C PRO A 118 -16.31 16.94 6.63
N ARG A 119 -17.41 16.81 5.89
CA ARG A 119 -18.10 17.96 5.30
C ARG A 119 -18.52 18.80 6.49
N GLY A 120 -17.90 19.97 6.64
CA GLY A 120 -18.33 20.95 7.61
C GLY A 120 -19.80 21.24 7.37
N ASP A 121 -20.64 20.85 8.32
CA ASP A 121 -22.07 21.13 8.36
C ASP A 121 -22.36 22.65 8.53
N SER A 122 -21.39 23.53 8.29
CA SER A 122 -21.44 24.96 8.58
C SER A 122 -21.90 25.86 7.43
N VAL A 123 -22.26 25.31 6.25
CA VAL A 123 -22.59 26.13 5.06
C VAL A 123 -24.08 26.08 4.68
N ARG A 124 -24.91 25.26 5.35
CA ARG A 124 -26.35 25.13 4.99
C ARG A 124 -27.30 25.93 5.88
N THR A 125 -26.89 27.12 6.31
CA THR A 125 -27.76 28.09 7.01
C THR A 125 -27.45 29.52 6.56
N ARG A 126 -27.74 29.86 5.30
CA ARG A 126 -28.06 31.23 4.88
C ARG A 126 -29.10 31.20 3.78
#